data_AF-A0A4T0WYW8-F1
#
_entry.id   AF-A0A4T0WYW8-F1
#
_cell.length_a   1.000
_cell.length_b   1.000
_cell.length_c   1.000
_cell.angle_alpha   90.00
_cell.angle_beta   90.00
_cell.angle_gamma   90.00
#
_symmetry.space_group_name_H-M   'P 1'
#
loop_
_entity.id
_entity.type
_entity.pdbx_description
1 polymer ?
#
loop_
_entity_poly.entity_id
_entity_poly.type
_entity_poly.pdbx_seq_one_letter_code
_entity_poly.pdbx_strand_id
1 'polypeptide(L)'
;MSIEEIPQGAEVTVIPKAEKKAKDALLKLGLKPLKDISRVTFRKKNNTILAIEKPEVYKTQGGSYIIFGEAKVEDLTKRYEEAMAAQEAAAEVNNAVNNLDENNLASSIQEDLKKASLEDKSADAEDDDEEVDVTGLEESDITVIMEQTNCSRNKAAKALKEHKGDIVNAIMSLS
;
A
#
# COMPACT_ATOMS: atom_id res chain seq x y z
N MET A 1 -25.45 18.32 24.49
CA MET A 1 -24.40 17.33 24.18
C MET A 1 -24.27 17.34 22.68
N SER A 2 -23.23 18.00 22.17
CA SER A 2 -22.97 18.07 20.73
C SER A 2 -22.49 16.70 20.28
N ILE A 3 -23.23 16.09 19.36
CA ILE A 3 -22.83 14.87 18.69
C ILE A 3 -21.91 15.34 17.56
N GLU A 4 -20.61 15.32 17.80
CA GLU A 4 -19.61 15.52 16.76
C GLU A 4 -19.69 14.31 15.82
N GLU A 5 -20.17 14.56 14.60
CA GLU A 5 -20.22 13.57 13.53
C GLU A 5 -18.81 13.08 13.22
N ILE A 6 -18.61 11.76 13.32
CA ILE A 6 -17.35 11.11 13.03
C ILE A 6 -17.24 11.03 11.50
N PRO A 7 -16.18 11.57 10.87
CA PRO A 7 -16.02 11.51 9.41
C PRO A 7 -15.94 10.05 8.92
N GLN A 8 -16.67 9.75 7.85
CA GLN A 8 -16.68 8.43 7.21
C GLN A 8 -15.26 8.08 6.73
N GLY A 9 -14.64 7.08 7.36
CA GLY A 9 -13.27 6.64 7.07
C GLY A 9 -12.35 6.55 8.30
N ALA A 10 -12.77 7.01 9.47
CA ALA A 10 -12.02 6.78 10.70
C ALA A 10 -12.11 5.29 11.11
N GLU A 11 -10.98 4.60 11.23
CA GLU A 11 -10.90 3.32 11.98
C GLU A 11 -11.31 3.61 13.44
N VAL A 12 -12.59 3.39 13.75
CA VAL A 12 -13.08 3.51 15.13
C VAL A 12 -12.68 2.24 15.87
N THR A 13 -11.47 2.24 16.42
CA THR A 13 -11.06 1.21 17.37
C THR A 13 -11.88 1.39 18.65
N VAL A 14 -12.84 0.49 18.87
CA VAL A 14 -13.74 0.55 20.04
C VAL A 14 -12.96 0.12 21.29
N ILE A 15 -12.39 1.10 21.99
CA ILE A 15 -11.66 0.85 23.23
C ILE A 15 -12.66 0.52 24.35
N PRO A 16 -12.54 -0.64 25.04
CA PRO A 16 -13.40 -1.00 26.15
C PRO A 16 -13.38 0.06 27.27
N LYS A 17 -14.53 0.35 27.89
CA LYS A 17 -14.60 1.30 29.03
C LYS A 17 -13.68 0.90 30.19
N ALA A 18 -13.49 -0.40 30.41
CA ALA A 18 -12.57 -0.94 31.41
C ALA A 18 -11.11 -0.58 31.09
N GLU A 19 -10.74 -0.62 29.82
CA GLU A 19 -9.39 -0.27 29.35
C GLU A 19 -9.12 1.22 29.53
N LYS A 20 -10.05 2.08 29.14
CA LYS A 20 -9.93 3.53 29.35
C LYS A 20 -9.72 3.88 30.82
N LYS A 21 -10.50 3.27 31.72
CA LYS A 21 -10.37 3.47 33.17
C LYS A 21 -9.02 2.97 33.71
N ALA A 22 -8.54 1.82 33.22
CA ALA A 22 -7.23 1.30 33.60
C ALA A 22 -6.10 2.21 33.11
N LYS A 23 -6.17 2.66 31.85
CA LYS A 23 -5.22 3.61 31.24
C LYS A 23 -5.12 4.90 32.05
N ASP A 24 -6.24 5.52 32.41
CA ASP A 24 -6.24 6.76 33.21
C ASP A 24 -5.63 6.56 34.60
N ALA A 25 -5.97 5.44 35.27
CA ALA A 25 -5.41 5.10 36.58
C ALA A 25 -3.89 4.86 36.50
N LEU A 26 -3.44 4.20 35.42
CA LEU A 26 -2.05 3.86 35.17
C LEU A 26 -1.23 5.10 34.78
N LEU A 27 -1.78 6.01 33.99
CA LEU A 27 -1.17 7.32 33.69
C LEU A 27 -0.96 8.15 34.97
N LYS A 28 -1.93 8.11 35.90
CA LYS A 28 -1.82 8.80 37.20
C LYS A 28 -0.68 8.28 38.08
N LEU A 29 -0.23 7.04 37.89
CA LEU A 29 0.92 6.45 38.59
C LEU A 29 2.29 6.87 38.00
N GLY A 30 2.31 7.77 37.01
CA GLY A 30 3.55 8.33 36.47
C GLY A 30 4.27 7.41 35.48
N LEU A 31 3.52 6.61 34.73
CA LEU A 31 4.05 5.81 33.64
C LEU A 31 4.51 6.68 32.48
N LYS A 32 5.60 6.29 31.81
CA LYS A 32 6.11 6.98 30.63
C LYS A 32 5.56 6.31 29.36
N PRO A 33 4.85 7.03 28.48
CA PRO A 33 4.45 6.48 27.18
C PRO A 33 5.69 6.24 26.30
N LEU A 34 5.72 5.10 25.62
CA LEU A 34 6.68 4.79 24.57
C LEU A 34 5.97 4.96 23.23
N LYS A 35 6.45 5.93 22.45
CA LYS A 35 5.97 6.19 21.10
C LYS A 35 6.70 5.27 20.10
N ASP A 36 6.17 5.21 18.90
CA ASP A 36 6.81 4.57 17.73
C ASP A 36 6.95 3.05 17.82
N ILE A 37 6.06 2.38 18.56
CA ILE A 37 5.97 0.92 18.58
C ILE A 37 4.91 0.46 17.59
N SER A 38 5.35 -0.17 16.50
CA SER A 38 4.45 -0.66 15.45
C SER A 38 3.85 -2.03 15.76
N ARG A 39 4.60 -2.90 16.44
CA ARG A 39 4.18 -4.27 16.75
C ARG A 39 4.87 -4.78 17.99
N VAL A 40 4.10 -5.40 18.90
CA VAL A 40 4.63 -6.16 20.03
C VAL A 40 4.28 -7.63 19.85
N THR A 41 5.25 -8.52 20.05
CA THR A 41 5.05 -9.96 19.90
C THR A 41 5.52 -10.70 21.13
N PHE A 42 4.66 -11.56 21.67
CA PHE A 42 5.03 -12.50 22.73
C PHE A 42 5.20 -13.89 22.12
N ARG A 43 6.44 -14.41 22.14
CA ARG A 43 6.73 -15.77 21.71
C ARG A 43 6.30 -16.75 22.81
N LYS A 44 5.33 -17.61 22.51
CA LYS A 44 4.95 -18.75 23.37
C LYS A 44 5.66 -20.02 22.92
N LYS A 45 5.38 -21.14 23.59
CA LYS A 45 5.81 -22.49 23.17
C LYS A 45 5.19 -22.86 21.83
N ASN A 46 5.75 -23.89 21.17
CA ASN A 46 5.23 -24.47 19.93
C ASN A 46 5.10 -23.48 18.77
N ASN A 47 6.04 -22.53 18.63
CA ASN A 47 6.06 -21.55 17.53
C ASN A 47 4.83 -20.62 17.45
N THR A 48 3.97 -20.60 18.49
CA THR A 48 2.83 -19.69 18.59
C THR A 48 3.28 -18.31 19.07
N ILE A 49 2.85 -17.26 18.38
CA ILE A 49 3.13 -15.86 18.70
C ILE A 49 1.82 -15.14 19.04
N LEU A 50 1.80 -14.41 20.15
CA LEU A 50 0.74 -13.44 20.42
C LEU A 50 1.20 -12.08 19.91
N ALA A 51 0.66 -11.64 18.79
CA ALA A 51 0.99 -10.37 18.15
C ALA A 51 -0.07 -9.31 18.46
N ILE A 52 0.40 -8.11 18.78
CA ILE A 52 -0.43 -6.91 18.95
C ILE A 52 0.05 -5.89 17.91
N GLU A 53 -0.82 -5.55 16.98
CA GLU A 53 -0.56 -4.55 15.94
C GLU A 53 -0.96 -3.15 16.44
N LYS A 54 -0.15 -2.14 16.09
CA LYS A 54 -0.33 -0.73 16.53
C LYS A 54 -0.61 -0.60 18.05
N PRO A 55 0.21 -1.19 18.94
CA PRO A 55 -0.04 -1.12 20.38
C PRO A 55 0.29 0.25 20.97
N GLU A 56 -0.39 0.61 22.06
CA GLU A 56 0.06 1.67 22.96
C GLU A 56 0.87 1.07 24.12
N VAL A 57 2.11 1.51 24.30
CA VAL A 57 3.02 0.93 25.29
C VAL A 57 3.44 1.97 26.31
N TYR A 58 3.47 1.56 27.58
CA TYR A 58 3.89 2.38 28.70
C TYR A 58 4.98 1.67 29.49
N LYS A 59 5.95 2.44 29.99
CA LYS A 59 7.07 1.96 30.80
C LYS A 59 6.97 2.46 32.24
N THR A 60 7.11 1.53 33.18
CA THR A 60 7.25 1.82 34.62
C THR A 60 8.68 2.18 34.97
N GLN A 61 8.89 2.84 36.12
CA GLN A 61 10.24 3.11 36.64
C GLN A 61 10.99 1.82 37.02
N GLY A 62 10.27 0.74 37.33
CA GLY A 62 10.82 -0.58 37.66
C GLY A 62 11.18 -1.46 36.45
N GLY A 63 11.14 -0.93 35.22
CA GLY A 63 11.51 -1.66 34.01
C GLY A 63 10.46 -2.61 33.44
N SER A 64 9.25 -2.64 34.02
CA SER A 64 8.09 -3.36 33.45
C SER A 64 7.38 -2.52 32.39
N TYR A 65 6.77 -3.21 31.41
CA TYR A 65 6.01 -2.61 30.31
C TYR A 65 4.53 -2.99 30.41
N ILE A 66 3.65 -2.04 30.11
CA ILE A 66 2.21 -2.22 30.01
C ILE A 66 1.82 -1.94 28.56
N ILE A 67 1.10 -2.87 27.94
CA ILE A 67 0.78 -2.83 26.52
C ILE A 67 -0.74 -2.90 26.39
N PHE A 68 -1.31 -1.89 25.75
CA PHE A 68 -2.73 -1.83 25.38
C PHE A 68 -2.86 -2.09 23.87
N GLY A 69 -3.85 -2.92 23.52
CA GLY A 69 -4.11 -3.30 22.14
C GLY A 69 -4.71 -4.70 22.04
N GLU A 70 -5.21 -5.02 20.86
CA GLU A 70 -5.84 -6.31 20.60
C GLU A 70 -4.79 -7.39 20.30
N ALA A 71 -4.85 -8.48 21.06
CA ALA A 71 -3.92 -9.58 20.95
C ALA A 71 -4.43 -10.64 19.97
N LYS A 72 -3.75 -10.78 18.84
CA LYS A 72 -3.99 -11.82 17.84
C LYS A 72 -3.03 -12.98 18.05
N VAL A 73 -3.55 -14.22 18.01
CA VAL A 73 -2.71 -15.42 18.05
C VAL A 73 -2.32 -15.76 16.62
N GLU A 74 -1.03 -15.65 16.31
CA GLU A 74 -0.44 -16.09 15.04
C GLU A 74 0.33 -17.39 15.27
N ASP A 75 0.10 -18.39 14.42
CA ASP A 75 0.95 -19.57 14.34
C ASP A 75 1.89 -19.41 13.15
N LEU A 76 3.20 -19.38 13.41
CA LEU A 76 4.21 -19.24 12.36
C LEU A 76 4.17 -20.40 11.36
N THR A 77 3.77 -21.60 11.80
CA THR A 77 3.67 -22.80 10.96
C THR A 77 2.54 -22.63 9.94
N LYS A 78 1.36 -22.21 10.40
CA LYS A 78 0.19 -21.97 9.56
C LYS A 78 0.43 -20.83 8.56
N ARG A 79 1.09 -19.75 9.00
CA ARG A 79 1.46 -18.63 8.11
C ARG A 79 2.46 -19.07 7.01
N TYR A 80 3.37 -19.97 7.33
CA TYR A 80 4.34 -20.51 6.37
C TYR A 80 3.68 -21.46 5.36
N GLU A 81 2.78 -22.35 5.83
CA GLU A 81 1.99 -23.24 4.96
C GLU A 81 1.08 -22.47 4.00
N GLU A 82 0.37 -21.45 4.48
CA GLU A 82 -0.48 -20.58 3.64
C GLU A 82 0.34 -19.82 2.59
N ALA A 83 1.54 -19.35 2.94
CA ALA A 83 2.42 -18.65 2.01
C ALA A 83 2.99 -19.59 0.93
N MET A 84 3.35 -20.82 1.29
CA MET A 84 3.85 -21.82 0.35
C MET A 84 2.75 -22.29 -0.62
N ALA A 85 1.55 -22.57 -0.11
CA ALA A 85 0.40 -22.97 -0.93
C ALA A 85 -0.01 -21.87 -1.93
N ALA A 86 0.05 -20.59 -1.54
CA ALA A 86 -0.22 -19.48 -2.45
C ALA A 86 0.83 -19.39 -3.58
N GLN A 87 2.09 -19.72 -3.29
CA GLN A 87 3.17 -19.71 -4.28
C GLN A 87 3.06 -20.90 -5.26
N GLU A 88 2.66 -22.08 -4.77
CA GLU A 88 2.38 -23.24 -5.61
C GLU A 88 1.13 -23.05 -6.49
N ALA A 89 0.06 -22.47 -5.95
CA ALA A 89 -1.13 -22.13 -6.74
C ALA A 89 -0.82 -21.07 -7.83
N ALA A 90 0.03 -20.10 -7.53
CA ALA A 90 0.50 -19.13 -8.53
C ALA A 90 1.41 -19.77 -9.60
N ALA A 91 2.13 -20.84 -9.26
CA ALA A 91 2.91 -21.62 -10.23
C ALA A 91 2.03 -22.52 -11.10
N GLU A 92 0.93 -23.07 -10.58
CA GLU A 92 -0.01 -23.91 -11.34
C GLU A 92 -0.83 -23.09 -12.35
N VAL A 93 -1.20 -21.84 -12.03
CA VAL A 93 -1.81 -20.92 -13.00
C VAL A 93 -0.84 -20.57 -14.13
N ASN A 94 0.47 -20.40 -13.86
CA ASN A 94 1.46 -20.16 -14.91
C ASN A 94 1.74 -21.41 -15.79
N ASN A 95 1.53 -22.62 -15.26
CA ASN A 95 1.70 -23.86 -16.05
C ASN A 95 0.48 -24.21 -16.91
N ALA A 96 -0.71 -23.72 -16.56
CA ALA A 96 -1.92 -23.86 -17.38
C ALA A 96 -1.91 -22.96 -18.63
N VAL A 97 -1.15 -21.87 -18.65
CA VAL A 97 -1.02 -20.97 -19.81
C VAL A 97 -0.01 -21.50 -20.85
N ASN A 98 0.88 -22.43 -20.48
CA ASN A 98 1.91 -22.98 -21.37
C ASN A 98 1.48 -24.27 -22.12
N ASN A 99 0.25 -24.74 -21.95
CA ASN A 99 -0.30 -25.92 -22.66
C ASN A 99 -1.59 -25.59 -23.43
N LEU A 100 -1.58 -24.50 -24.19
CA LEU A 100 -2.57 -24.30 -25.26
C LEU A 100 -1.83 -24.17 -26.60
N ASP A 101 -2.10 -25.16 -27.45
CA ASP A 101 -1.49 -25.46 -28.74
C ASP A 101 -1.22 -24.24 -29.66
N GLU A 102 -0.02 -24.20 -30.22
CA GLU A 102 0.56 -23.17 -31.11
C GLU A 102 -0.15 -22.92 -32.46
N ASN A 103 -1.39 -23.39 -32.71
CA ASN A 103 -1.95 -23.40 -34.07
C ASN A 103 -3.27 -22.66 -34.31
N ASN A 104 -3.78 -21.84 -33.40
CA ASN A 104 -5.05 -21.13 -33.66
C ASN A 104 -5.26 -19.78 -32.94
N LEU A 105 -4.21 -18.96 -32.78
CA LEU A 105 -4.33 -17.63 -32.15
C LEU A 105 -4.26 -16.44 -33.15
N ALA A 106 -3.89 -16.70 -34.41
CA ALA A 106 -3.74 -15.64 -35.40
C ALA A 106 -5.09 -15.09 -35.93
N SER A 107 -6.18 -15.85 -35.80
CA SER A 107 -7.48 -15.48 -36.40
C SER A 107 -8.41 -14.73 -35.45
N SER A 108 -8.30 -14.96 -34.13
CA SER A 108 -9.21 -14.42 -33.12
C SER A 108 -8.80 -13.04 -32.61
N ILE A 109 -7.50 -12.70 -32.60
CA ILE A 109 -7.01 -11.37 -32.20
C ILE A 109 -7.43 -10.29 -33.22
N GLN A 110 -7.59 -10.65 -34.49
CA GLN A 110 -7.87 -9.69 -35.56
C GLN A 110 -9.36 -9.27 -35.62
N GLU A 111 -10.26 -10.05 -35.01
CA GLU A 111 -11.69 -9.79 -35.02
C GLU A 111 -12.14 -8.95 -33.81
N ASP A 112 -11.45 -9.05 -32.66
CA ASP A 112 -11.71 -8.23 -31.46
C ASP A 112 -11.16 -6.80 -31.58
N LEU A 113 -10.05 -6.61 -32.29
CA LEU A 113 -9.48 -5.27 -32.52
C LEU A 113 -10.39 -4.37 -33.38
N LYS A 114 -11.25 -4.97 -34.21
CA LYS A 114 -12.15 -4.25 -35.13
C LYS A 114 -13.48 -3.85 -34.47
N LYS A 115 -13.86 -4.51 -33.37
CA LYS A 115 -15.16 -4.28 -32.70
C LYS A 115 -15.10 -3.23 -31.59
N ALA A 116 -13.90 -2.88 -31.11
CA ALA A 116 -13.69 -1.86 -30.09
C ALA A 116 -13.56 -0.42 -30.63
N SER A 117 -13.66 -0.20 -31.96
CA SER A 117 -13.33 1.09 -32.59
C SER A 117 -14.53 1.95 -32.99
N LEU A 118 -15.77 1.56 -32.67
CA LEU A 118 -16.95 2.37 -33.00
C LEU A 118 -17.96 2.39 -31.85
N GLU A 119 -18.29 3.61 -31.41
CA GLU A 119 -19.31 4.05 -30.44
C GLU A 119 -18.87 4.27 -28.99
N ASP A 120 -19.16 5.40 -28.33
CA ASP A 120 -18.99 6.84 -28.57
C ASP A 120 -19.19 7.50 -27.17
N LYS A 121 -18.33 8.48 -26.83
CA LYS A 121 -18.48 9.62 -25.89
C LYS A 121 -19.28 9.46 -24.58
N SER A 122 -18.79 9.92 -23.43
CA SER A 122 -18.48 11.32 -23.05
C SER A 122 -17.93 11.28 -21.60
N ALA A 123 -17.14 12.17 -21.01
CA ALA A 123 -16.77 13.57 -21.20
C ALA A 123 -15.46 13.77 -20.39
N ASP A 124 -14.40 14.30 -20.99
CA ASP A 124 -13.98 15.71 -20.88
C ASP A 124 -12.95 15.93 -19.75
N ALA A 125 -11.68 16.00 -20.17
CA ALA A 125 -10.70 17.03 -19.81
C ALA A 125 -9.30 16.60 -20.33
N GLU A 126 -9.00 17.05 -21.56
CA GLU A 126 -7.73 17.57 -22.10
C GLU A 126 -6.39 16.94 -21.63
N ASP A 127 -5.40 16.65 -22.45
CA ASP A 127 -5.09 16.69 -23.88
C ASP A 127 -3.63 16.17 -23.95
N ASP A 128 -3.20 15.66 -25.10
CA ASP A 128 -1.81 15.31 -25.46
C ASP A 128 -1.29 13.87 -25.16
N ASP A 129 -1.96 12.89 -25.79
CA ASP A 129 -1.47 11.53 -26.01
C ASP A 129 -0.59 11.47 -27.28
N GLU A 130 0.50 12.27 -27.32
CA GLU A 130 1.62 11.98 -28.23
C GLU A 130 2.55 10.97 -27.53
N GLU A 131 2.87 9.85 -28.19
CA GLU A 131 3.93 8.94 -27.75
C GLU A 131 5.26 9.72 -27.70
N VAL A 132 5.57 10.27 -26.52
CA VAL A 132 6.81 11.04 -26.32
C VAL A 132 7.95 10.05 -26.29
N ASP A 133 8.69 9.98 -27.39
CA ASP A 133 9.91 9.19 -27.53
C ASP A 133 10.84 9.40 -26.32
N VAL A 134 10.98 8.36 -25.51
CA VAL A 134 11.78 8.32 -24.27
C VAL A 134 13.27 8.11 -24.55
N THR A 135 13.69 8.04 -25.82
CA THR A 135 15.11 7.88 -26.17
C THR A 135 15.90 9.14 -25.81
N GLY A 136 16.71 9.04 -24.75
CA GLY A 136 17.65 10.08 -24.32
C GLY A 136 17.27 10.84 -23.05
N LEU A 137 16.19 10.45 -22.36
CA LEU A 137 15.86 10.95 -21.02
C LEU A 137 16.22 9.91 -19.96
N GLU A 138 16.74 10.36 -18.82
CA GLU A 138 17.05 9.46 -17.71
C GLU A 138 15.75 9.03 -17.02
N GLU A 139 15.50 7.71 -16.97
CA GLU A 139 14.31 7.15 -16.33
C GLU A 139 14.25 7.45 -14.82
N SER A 140 15.42 7.67 -14.21
CA SER A 140 15.55 8.14 -12.82
C SER A 140 14.87 9.49 -12.61
N ASP A 141 15.10 10.43 -13.52
CA ASP A 141 14.60 11.81 -13.42
C ASP A 141 13.09 11.87 -13.63
N ILE A 142 12.56 11.07 -14.56
CA ILE A 142 11.13 10.92 -14.79
C ILE A 142 10.44 10.40 -13.52
N THR A 143 11.05 9.42 -12.85
CA THR A 143 10.52 8.83 -11.62
C THR A 143 10.49 9.85 -10.47
N VAL A 144 11.58 10.62 -10.29
CA VAL A 144 11.65 11.66 -9.25
C VAL A 144 10.60 12.75 -9.48
N ILE A 145 10.39 13.18 -10.73
CA ILE A 145 9.36 14.18 -11.06
C ILE A 145 7.96 13.65 -10.79
N MET A 146 7.67 12.41 -11.19
CA MET A 146 6.36 11.78 -10.93
C MET A 146 6.06 11.67 -9.44
N GLU A 147 7.04 11.30 -8.61
CA GLU A 147 6.86 11.17 -7.16
C GLU A 147 6.67 12.53 -6.46
N GLN A 148 7.34 13.58 -6.92
CA GLN A 148 7.26 14.91 -6.29
C GLN A 148 6.08 15.76 -6.75
N THR A 149 5.66 15.61 -8.02
CA THR A 149 4.61 16.45 -8.65
C THR A 149 3.31 15.72 -8.91
N ASN A 150 3.26 14.40 -8.62
CA ASN A 150 2.08 13.54 -8.79
C ASN A 150 1.47 13.62 -10.22
N CYS A 151 2.32 13.83 -11.22
CA CYS A 151 1.94 13.92 -12.64
C CYS A 151 2.13 12.60 -13.38
N SER A 152 1.48 12.46 -14.54
CA SER A 152 1.62 11.27 -15.40
C SER A 152 3.01 11.20 -16.03
N ARG A 153 3.47 9.97 -16.35
CA ARG A 153 4.80 9.71 -16.94
C ARG A 153 5.06 10.55 -18.19
N ASN A 154 4.06 10.72 -19.04
CA ASN A 154 4.17 11.51 -20.28
C ASN A 154 4.38 12.99 -19.99
N LYS A 155 3.69 13.53 -18.97
CA LYS A 155 3.84 14.93 -18.55
C LYS A 155 5.21 15.19 -17.94
N ALA A 156 5.72 14.26 -17.15
CA ALA A 156 7.09 14.30 -16.62
C ALA A 156 8.15 14.24 -17.72
N ALA A 157 7.99 13.34 -18.71
CA ALA A 157 8.91 13.22 -19.84
C ALA A 157 8.91 14.47 -20.74
N LYS A 158 7.73 15.07 -20.98
CA LYS A 158 7.59 16.32 -21.73
C LYS A 158 8.28 17.49 -21.02
N ALA A 159 8.08 17.64 -19.72
CA ALA A 159 8.75 18.69 -18.93
C ALA A 159 10.28 18.52 -18.92
N LEU A 160 10.78 17.29 -18.81
CA LEU A 160 12.22 17.02 -18.93
C LEU A 160 12.77 17.34 -20.32
N LYS A 161 12.01 17.05 -21.38
CA LYS A 161 12.42 17.35 -22.76
C LYS A 161 12.45 18.86 -23.01
N GLU A 162 11.46 19.60 -22.51
CA GLU A 162 11.36 21.05 -22.64
C GLU A 162 12.47 21.78 -21.88
N HIS A 163 12.82 21.28 -20.69
CA HIS A 163 13.90 21.80 -19.86
C HIS A 163 15.26 21.11 -20.09
N LYS A 164 15.41 20.36 -21.18
CA LYS A 164 16.67 19.71 -21.63
C LYS A 164 17.35 18.83 -20.57
N GLY A 165 16.56 18.11 -19.76
CA GLY A 165 17.04 17.24 -18.69
C GLY A 165 17.28 17.94 -17.35
N ASP A 166 16.89 19.21 -17.18
CA ASP A 166 16.96 19.88 -15.89
C ASP A 166 15.76 19.52 -15.00
N ILE A 167 16.00 18.59 -14.07
CA ILE A 167 15.01 18.03 -13.15
C ILE A 167 14.36 19.12 -12.29
N VAL A 168 15.13 20.09 -11.81
CA VAL A 168 14.63 21.08 -10.84
C VAL A 168 13.66 22.03 -11.53
N ASN A 169 14.02 22.51 -12.72
CA ASN A 169 13.14 23.35 -13.51
C ASN A 169 11.89 22.58 -14.00
N ALA A 170 12.02 21.29 -14.30
CA ALA A 170 10.88 20.44 -14.66
C ALA A 170 9.92 20.17 -13.47
N ILE A 171 10.43 19.98 -12.25
CA ILE A 171 9.59 19.90 -11.05
C ILE A 171 8.87 21.23 -10.81
N MET A 172 9.57 22.35 -10.96
CA MET A 172 8.99 23.68 -10.74
C MET A 172 7.90 24.05 -11.75
N SER A 173 7.98 23.56 -12.99
CA SER A 173 6.93 23.80 -14.00
C SER A 173 5.72 22.89 -13.86
N LEU A 174 5.85 21.78 -13.11
CA LEU A 174 4.81 20.77 -12.91
C LEU A 174 4.17 20.75 -11.50
N SER A 175 4.78 21.45 -10.54
CA SER A 175 4.28 21.62 -9.17
C SER A 175 3.11 22.59 -9.04
#